data_AF-A0A1M6DCT2-F1
#
_entry.id   AF-A0A1M6DCT2-F1
#
_cell.length_a   1.000
_cell.length_b   1.000
_cell.length_c   1.000
_cell.angle_alpha   90.00
_cell.angle_beta   90.00
_cell.angle_gamma   90.00
#
_symmetry.space_group_name_H-M   'P 1'
#
loop_
_entity.id
_entity.type
_entity.pdbx_description
1 polymer ?
#
loop_
_entity_poly.entity_id
_entity_poly.type
_entity_poly.pdbx_seq_one_letter_code
_entity_poly.pdbx_strand_id
1 'polypeptide(L)'
;MSKEVRDAIQANGEVAVRRMSDLLNDDAAWGPDGWLKPVVQIKLLAIAHERAFGRAGAVSLNQQIVVAKPGENVGGRTSRQARQFAALIPKQ
;
A
#
# COMPACT_ATOMS: atom_id res chain seq x y z
N MET A 1 0.32 14.17 30.25
CA MET A 1 -0.97 13.97 29.55
C MET A 1 -2.06 13.71 30.59
N SER A 2 -3.16 14.46 30.57
CA SER A 2 -4.24 14.32 31.56
C SER A 2 -5.06 13.04 31.34
N LYS A 3 -5.90 12.67 32.31
CA LYS A 3 -6.77 11.50 32.19
C LYS A 3 -7.80 11.71 31.07
N GLU A 4 -8.40 12.88 30.99
CA GLU A 4 -9.39 13.25 29.98
C GLU A 4 -8.83 13.11 28.57
N VAL A 5 -7.58 13.53 28.35
CA VAL A 5 -6.91 13.40 27.04
C VAL A 5 -6.68 11.94 26.69
N ARG A 6 -6.29 11.08 27.65
CA ARG A 6 -6.13 9.64 27.41
C ARG A 6 -7.45 8.97 27.05
N ASP A 7 -8.50 9.28 27.78
CA ASP A 7 -9.83 8.71 27.57
C ASP A 7 -10.38 9.12 26.19
N ALA A 8 -10.18 10.37 25.79
CA ALA A 8 -10.55 10.85 24.46
C ALA A 8 -9.76 10.14 23.34
N ILE A 9 -8.45 9.94 23.52
CA ILE A 9 -7.62 9.20 22.56
C ILE A 9 -8.12 7.75 22.43
N GLN A 10 -8.41 7.10 23.55
CA GLN A 10 -8.93 5.74 23.56
C GLN A 10 -10.27 5.64 22.83
N ALA A 11 -11.25 6.46 23.20
CA ALA A 11 -12.58 6.43 22.59
C ALA A 11 -12.51 6.68 21.08
N ASN A 12 -11.70 7.65 20.65
CA ASN A 12 -11.51 7.94 19.23
C ASN A 12 -10.81 6.79 18.50
N GLY A 13 -9.85 6.13 19.14
CA GLY A 13 -9.17 4.96 18.61
C GLY A 13 -10.12 3.79 18.36
N GLU A 14 -10.99 3.49 19.33
CA GLU A 14 -11.99 2.43 19.25
C GLU A 14 -12.99 2.69 18.11
N VAL A 15 -13.49 3.94 17.99
CA VAL A 15 -14.39 4.34 16.91
C VAL A 15 -13.73 4.20 15.55
N ALA A 16 -12.46 4.61 15.41
CA ALA A 16 -11.72 4.50 14.16
C ALA A 16 -11.52 3.04 13.74
N VAL A 17 -11.18 2.15 14.67
CA VAL A 17 -11.03 0.70 14.41
C VAL A 17 -12.35 0.10 13.96
N ARG A 18 -13.45 0.43 14.64
CA ARG A 18 -14.79 -0.09 14.28
C ARG A 18 -15.17 0.31 12.85
N ARG A 19 -15.08 1.61 12.52
CA ARG A 19 -15.40 2.10 11.17
C ARG A 19 -14.53 1.47 10.09
N MET A 20 -13.24 1.27 10.38
CA MET A 20 -12.35 0.58 9.44
C MET A 20 -12.79 -0.87 9.23
N SER A 21 -13.18 -1.58 10.28
CA SER A 21 -13.72 -2.93 10.16
C SER A 21 -15.02 -2.96 9.38
N ASP A 22 -15.92 -1.99 9.57
CA ASP A 22 -17.17 -1.91 8.82
C ASP A 22 -16.89 -1.74 7.32
N LEU A 23 -15.94 -0.87 6.96
CA LEU A 23 -15.54 -0.64 5.56
C LEU A 23 -14.84 -1.87 4.93
N LEU A 24 -14.01 -2.58 5.69
CA LEU A 24 -13.33 -3.79 5.21
C LEU A 24 -14.30 -4.95 4.96
N ASN A 25 -15.46 -4.96 5.63
CA ASN A 25 -16.49 -5.99 5.48
C ASN A 25 -17.66 -5.58 4.58
N ASP A 26 -17.67 -4.36 4.04
CA ASP A 26 -18.68 -3.91 3.08
C ASP A 26 -18.25 -4.26 1.66
N ASP A 27 -18.68 -5.42 1.15
CA ASP A 27 -18.35 -5.89 -0.20
C ASP A 27 -18.71 -4.88 -1.31
N ALA A 28 -19.78 -4.09 -1.12
CA ALA A 28 -20.22 -3.09 -2.10
C ALA A 28 -19.27 -1.88 -2.16
N ALA A 29 -18.38 -1.72 -1.18
CA ALA A 29 -17.39 -0.67 -1.16
C ALA A 29 -16.22 -0.94 -2.11
N TRP A 30 -15.95 -2.20 -2.47
CA TRP A 30 -14.72 -2.62 -3.13
C TRP A 30 -14.89 -2.94 -4.61
N GLY A 31 -13.77 -2.97 -5.33
CA GLY A 31 -13.73 -3.35 -6.74
C GLY A 31 -13.89 -2.17 -7.70
N PRO A 32 -13.91 -2.44 -9.02
CA PRO A 32 -13.99 -1.41 -10.06
C PRO A 32 -15.29 -0.59 -10.01
N ASP A 33 -16.38 -1.24 -9.62
CA ASP A 33 -17.73 -0.66 -9.55
C ASP A 33 -18.15 -0.29 -8.12
N GLY A 34 -17.25 -0.47 -7.14
CA GLY A 34 -17.51 -0.17 -5.74
C GLY A 34 -17.61 1.35 -5.47
N TRP A 35 -18.33 1.73 -4.41
CA TRP A 35 -18.56 3.14 -4.11
C TRP A 35 -17.32 3.86 -3.56
N LEU A 36 -16.28 3.15 -3.09
CA LEU A 36 -14.99 3.74 -2.74
C LEU A 36 -14.16 3.98 -3.99
N LYS A 37 -13.57 5.18 -4.09
CA LYS A 37 -12.58 5.48 -5.14
C LYS A 37 -11.37 4.52 -5.03
N PRO A 38 -10.77 4.07 -6.14
CA PRO A 38 -9.64 3.12 -6.11
C PRO A 38 -8.48 3.55 -5.21
N VAL A 39 -8.13 4.85 -5.21
CA VAL A 39 -7.08 5.40 -4.34
C VAL A 39 -7.41 5.26 -2.85
N VAL A 40 -8.68 5.30 -2.48
CA VAL A 40 -9.14 5.15 -1.10
C VAL A 40 -9.09 3.68 -0.69
N GLN A 41 -9.50 2.77 -1.58
CA GLN A 41 -9.39 1.32 -1.37
C GLN A 41 -7.94 0.92 -1.07
N ILE A 42 -6.97 1.38 -1.88
CA ILE A 42 -5.53 1.11 -1.68
C ILE A 42 -5.04 1.63 -0.31
N LYS A 43 -5.44 2.85 0.07
CA LYS A 43 -5.04 3.44 1.35
C LYS A 43 -5.62 2.68 2.54
N LEU A 44 -6.89 2.30 2.47
CA LEU A 44 -7.54 1.49 3.51
C LEU A 44 -6.86 0.14 3.66
N LEU A 45 -6.57 -0.54 2.54
CA LEU A 45 -5.85 -1.81 2.56
C LEU A 45 -4.45 -1.67 3.17
N ALA A 46 -3.69 -0.64 2.80
CA ALA A 46 -2.36 -0.39 3.34
C ALA A 46 -2.39 -0.16 4.87
N ILE A 47 -3.34 0.65 5.36
CA ILE A 47 -3.51 0.89 6.80
C ILE A 47 -3.94 -0.37 7.53
N ALA A 48 -4.87 -1.15 6.96
CA ALA A 48 -5.31 -2.41 7.54
C ALA A 48 -4.16 -3.42 7.65
N HIS A 49 -3.35 -3.51 6.59
CA HIS A 49 -2.17 -4.37 6.55
C HIS A 49 -1.11 -3.95 7.58
N GLU A 50 -0.78 -2.65 7.66
CA GLU A 50 0.13 -2.11 8.68
C GLU A 50 -0.36 -2.39 10.12
N ARG A 51 -1.67 -2.38 10.36
CA ARG A 51 -2.24 -2.68 11.68
C ARG A 51 -2.26 -4.17 12.01
N ALA A 52 -2.54 -5.02 11.04
CA ALA A 52 -2.62 -6.46 11.24
C ALA A 52 -1.23 -7.10 11.43
N PHE A 53 -0.23 -6.64 10.67
CA PHE A 53 1.09 -7.28 10.61
C PHE A 53 2.24 -6.38 11.12
N GLY A 54 1.91 -5.18 11.57
CA GLY A 54 2.90 -4.15 11.86
C GLY A 54 3.40 -3.46 10.59
N ARG A 55 4.02 -2.30 10.76
CA ARG A 55 4.61 -1.56 9.65
C ARG A 55 5.87 -2.27 9.19
N ALA A 56 5.86 -2.83 7.99
CA ALA A 56 7.12 -3.18 7.31
C ALA A 56 7.92 -1.89 7.18
N GLY A 57 9.09 -1.81 7.81
CA GLY A 57 9.97 -0.65 7.72
C GLY A 57 10.23 -0.31 6.25
N ALA A 58 9.58 0.74 5.77
CA ALA A 58 9.74 1.39 4.47
C ALA A 58 10.19 0.48 3.31
N VAL A 59 9.26 -0.25 2.69
CA VAL A 59 9.41 -0.48 1.25
C VAL A 59 8.99 0.82 0.58
N SER A 60 9.99 1.68 0.34
CA SER A 60 9.80 2.90 -0.44
C SER A 60 9.18 2.52 -1.78
N LEU A 61 7.91 2.86 -1.98
CA LEU A 61 7.26 2.86 -3.29
C LEU A 61 7.82 4.04 -4.11
N ASN A 62 9.14 4.05 -4.30
CA ASN A 62 9.80 4.72 -5.42
C ASN A 62 9.72 3.84 -6.68
N GLN A 63 8.67 3.03 -6.82
CA GLN A 63 8.19 2.64 -8.14
C GLN A 63 7.53 3.89 -8.72
N GLN A 64 8.38 4.77 -9.25
CA GLN A 64 8.01 5.56 -10.41
C GLN A 64 7.38 4.57 -11.38
N ILE A 65 6.06 4.62 -11.51
CA ILE A 65 5.37 4.03 -12.65
C ILE A 65 5.94 4.81 -13.83
N VAL A 66 7.02 4.29 -14.41
CA VAL A 66 7.49 4.71 -15.71
C VAL A 66 6.38 4.23 -16.64
N VAL A 67 5.42 5.12 -16.88
CA VAL A 67 4.53 5.01 -18.02
C VAL A 67 5.46 5.11 -19.22
N ALA A 68 5.96 3.97 -19.68
CA ALA A 68 6.73 3.88 -20.90
C ALA A 68 5.81 4.37 -22.02
N LYS A 69 6.07 5.60 -22.48
CA LYS A 69 5.47 6.08 -23.71
C LYS A 69 6.02 5.21 -24.84
N PRO A 70 5.18 4.69 -25.75
CA PRO A 70 5.68 3.91 -26.88
C PRO A 70 6.52 4.83 -27.76
N GLY A 71 7.83 4.56 -27.88
CA GLY A 71 8.70 5.21 -28.87
C GLY A 71 10.03 5.77 -28.38
N GLU A 72 10.36 5.72 -27.09
CA GLU A 72 11.65 6.25 -26.61
C GLU A 72 12.78 5.21 -26.70
N ASN A 73 13.68 5.39 -27.68
CA ASN A 73 14.90 4.62 -27.85
C ASN A 73 15.88 4.91 -26.69
N VAL A 74 15.89 4.07 -25.66
CA VAL A 74 16.88 4.15 -24.58
C VAL A 74 18.11 3.32 -24.95
N GLY A 75 19.01 3.94 -25.73
CA GLY A 75 20.35 3.44 -25.93
C GLY A 75 21.14 3.40 -24.61
N GLY A 76 21.66 2.22 -24.26
CA GLY A 76 22.98 2.12 -23.64
C GLY A 76 23.12 2.01 -22.12
N ARG A 77 22.11 1.59 -21.34
CA ARG A 77 22.31 1.35 -19.88
C ARG A 77 21.67 0.10 -19.26
N THR A 78 21.09 -0.81 -20.05
CA THR A 78 20.35 -1.98 -19.53
C THR A 78 21.21 -3.24 -19.31
N SER A 79 22.45 -3.28 -19.81
CA SER A 79 23.24 -4.52 -19.85
C SER A 79 23.91 -4.91 -18.52
N ARG A 80 24.07 -3.98 -17.56
CA ARG A 80 24.67 -4.30 -16.24
C ARG A 80 23.63 -4.73 -15.21
N GLN A 81 22.46 -4.08 -15.20
CA GLN A 81 21.35 -4.43 -14.33
C GLN A 81 20.73 -5.78 -14.71
N ALA A 82 20.55 -6.07 -16.00
CA ALA A 82 20.01 -7.36 -16.46
C ALA A 82 20.89 -8.56 -16.04
N ARG A 83 22.21 -8.40 -16.00
CA ARG A 83 23.14 -9.46 -15.55
C ARG A 83 23.07 -9.72 -14.04
N GLN A 84 22.79 -8.69 -13.25
CA GLN A 84 22.64 -8.85 -11.79
C GLN A 84 21.36 -9.61 -11.42
N PHE A 85 20.27 -9.40 -12.18
CA PHE A 85 19.03 -10.15 -11.95
C PHE A 85 19.11 -11.62 -12.38
N ALA A 86 19.84 -11.94 -13.46
CA ALA A 86 20.02 -13.34 -13.90
C ALA A 86 20.85 -14.19 -12.92
N ALA A 87 21.68 -13.57 -12.07
CA ALA A 87 22.48 -14.28 -11.06
C ALA A 87 21.68 -14.64 -9.79
N LEU A 88 20.48 -14.10 -9.62
CA LEU A 88 19.62 -14.31 -8.44
C LEU A 88 18.50 -15.33 -8.68
N ILE A 89 18.41 -15.89 -9.89
CA ILE A 89 17.45 -16.96 -10.22
C ILE A 89 18.17 -18.30 -10.05
N PRO A 90 17.77 -19.16 -9.09
CA PRO A 90 18.30 -20.51 -8.99
C PRO A 90 17.92 -21.28 -10.26
N LYS A 91 18.91 -21.87 -10.93
CA LYS A 91 18.64 -22.79 -12.04
C LYS A 91 18.03 -24.07 -11.46
N GLN A 92 16.84 -24.43 -11.92
CA GLN A 92 16.34 -25.81 -11.82
C GLN A 92 17.11 -26.69 -12.81
#